data_AF-A0A497RM73-F1
#
_entry.id   AF-A0A497RM73-F1
#
_cell.length_a   1.000
_cell.length_b   1.000
_cell.length_c   1.000
_cell.angle_alpha   90.00
_cell.angle_beta   90.00
_cell.angle_gamma   90.00
#
_symmetry.space_group_name_H-M   'P 1'
#
loop_
_entity.id
_entity.type
_entity.pdbx_description
1 polymer ?
#
loop_
_entity_poly.entity_id
_entity_poly.type
_entity_poly.pdbx_seq_one_letter_code
_entity_poly.pdbx_strand_id
1 'polypeptide(L)'
;MTLKQFLEKYLGQSKGYPTDKQYKGECLSICKLYIKEVFGISPPPSGSGSAYGYWSNFPNPLGTVFKKVNNTPDLIPQEGWIAVWKPWSTNKWGHIAIVAKGSTKGILKNWAQNWSSRIFQLESNRYTNVIGFLVPKSYNNPEEPPMNEITKFLKEKDKYTEGDVREMYGAWMDLENVRKTLDTCQTLTKSLEQNIKELKRENKELSEKCSTLAKDLDSANRKIVKLKELVSKTEAERNQYRKWYEKTLSRDCSKLNFIQLVVILLKKLLGK
;
A
#
# COMPACT_ATOMS: atom_id res chain seq x y z
N MET A 1 17.24 -16.37 -11.10
CA MET A 1 16.13 -15.77 -10.33
C MET A 1 15.33 -16.90 -9.69
N THR A 2 14.82 -16.73 -8.46
CA THR A 2 13.90 -17.71 -7.85
C THR A 2 12.45 -17.46 -8.28
N LEU A 3 11.54 -18.42 -8.07
CA LEU A 3 10.12 -18.19 -8.31
C LEU A 3 9.59 -17.00 -7.50
N LYS A 4 9.95 -16.89 -6.22
CA LYS A 4 9.56 -15.76 -5.36
C LYS A 4 9.97 -14.41 -5.96
N GLN A 5 11.23 -14.28 -6.37
CA GLN A 5 11.74 -13.06 -7.02
C GLN A 5 11.01 -12.77 -8.34
N PHE A 6 10.67 -13.82 -9.10
CA PHE A 6 9.91 -13.66 -10.34
C PHE A 6 8.51 -13.09 -10.07
N LEU A 7 7.80 -13.61 -9.06
CA LEU A 7 6.48 -13.15 -8.68
C LEU A 7 6.53 -11.71 -8.15
N GLU A 8 7.46 -11.40 -7.24
CA GLU A 8 7.66 -10.04 -6.72
C GLU A 8 7.90 -9.02 -7.85
N LYS A 9 8.63 -9.42 -8.89
CA LYS A 9 8.97 -8.55 -10.01
C LYS A 9 7.83 -8.36 -11.01
N TYR A 10 6.95 -9.34 -11.20
CA TYR A 10 6.04 -9.37 -12.36
C TYR A 10 4.55 -9.48 -12.02
N LEU A 11 4.17 -9.90 -10.82
CA LEU A 11 2.77 -10.00 -10.42
C LEU A 11 2.10 -8.62 -10.54
N GLY A 12 0.86 -8.59 -11.06
CA GLY A 12 0.11 -7.36 -11.31
C GLY A 12 0.50 -6.62 -12.60
N GLN A 13 1.38 -7.18 -13.43
CA GLN A 13 1.80 -6.57 -14.69
C GLN A 13 1.33 -7.38 -15.91
N SER A 14 1.23 -6.71 -17.07
CA SER A 14 0.98 -7.39 -18.35
C SER A 14 2.27 -7.48 -19.18
N LYS A 15 2.71 -8.70 -19.51
CA LYS A 15 4.00 -8.98 -20.16
C LYS A 15 3.85 -9.64 -21.52
N GLY A 16 4.75 -9.28 -22.43
CA GLY A 16 4.94 -9.93 -23.73
C GLY A 16 6.14 -10.87 -23.72
N TYR A 17 6.51 -11.37 -24.89
CA TYR A 17 7.65 -12.25 -25.06
C TYR A 17 8.96 -11.60 -24.57
N PRO A 18 9.88 -12.41 -24.03
CA PRO A 18 11.11 -11.90 -23.42
C PRO A 18 12.15 -11.34 -24.41
N THR A 19 11.93 -11.49 -25.72
CA THR A 19 12.85 -11.08 -26.79
C THR A 19 12.44 -9.77 -27.44
N ASP A 20 11.17 -9.63 -27.79
CA ASP A 20 10.64 -8.54 -28.62
C ASP A 20 9.41 -7.85 -28.00
N LYS A 21 8.96 -8.32 -26.83
CA LYS A 21 7.76 -7.84 -26.12
C LYS A 21 6.45 -8.02 -26.90
N GLN A 22 6.44 -8.79 -27.99
CA GLN A 22 5.21 -9.13 -28.72
C GLN A 22 4.27 -9.99 -27.87
N TYR A 23 3.01 -10.12 -28.30
CA TYR A 23 1.99 -10.92 -27.60
C TYR A 23 1.83 -10.50 -26.14
N LYS A 24 1.90 -9.19 -25.87
CA LYS A 24 1.74 -8.62 -24.53
C LYS A 24 0.38 -8.98 -23.96
N GLY A 25 0.36 -9.57 -22.77
CA GLY A 25 -0.89 -9.96 -22.13
C GLY A 25 -1.37 -11.35 -22.51
N GLU A 26 -0.59 -12.16 -23.24
CA GLU A 26 -0.92 -13.56 -23.56
C GLU A 26 -0.38 -14.57 -22.53
N CYS A 27 -1.07 -15.69 -22.34
CA CYS A 27 -0.70 -16.73 -21.37
C CYS A 27 0.72 -17.29 -21.60
N LEU A 28 1.06 -17.54 -22.86
CA LEU A 28 2.38 -18.08 -23.22
C LEU A 28 3.50 -17.08 -22.94
N SER A 29 3.22 -15.77 -22.99
CA SER A 29 4.22 -14.73 -22.80
C SER A 29 4.83 -14.74 -21.41
N ILE A 30 3.99 -14.85 -20.37
CA ILE A 30 4.50 -14.88 -19.00
C ILE A 30 5.25 -16.19 -18.70
N CYS A 31 4.78 -17.32 -19.23
CA CYS A 31 5.46 -18.60 -19.06
C CYS A 31 6.82 -18.65 -19.78
N LYS A 32 6.93 -18.06 -20.97
CA LYS A 32 8.23 -17.89 -21.65
C LYS A 32 9.19 -17.02 -20.83
N LEU A 33 8.70 -15.93 -20.25
CA LEU A 33 9.51 -15.07 -19.40
C LEU A 33 9.97 -15.81 -18.13
N TYR A 34 9.10 -16.61 -17.52
CA TYR A 34 9.43 -17.46 -16.37
C TYR A 34 10.50 -18.50 -16.71
N ILE A 35 10.34 -19.21 -17.83
CA ILE A 35 11.33 -20.16 -18.34
C ILE A 35 12.70 -19.49 -18.53
N LYS A 36 12.73 -18.28 -19.10
CA LYS A 36 13.98 -17.54 -19.31
C LYS A 36 14.65 -17.12 -18.01
N GLU A 37 13.93 -16.43 -17.11
CA GLU A 37 14.57 -15.81 -15.94
C GLU A 37 14.84 -16.78 -14.80
N VAL A 38 13.99 -17.80 -14.64
CA VAL A 38 14.10 -18.76 -13.53
C VAL A 38 14.93 -19.99 -13.92
N PHE A 39 14.83 -20.46 -15.17
CA PHE A 39 15.54 -21.66 -15.62
C PHE A 39 16.72 -21.35 -16.56
N GLY A 40 16.91 -20.09 -16.95
CA GLY A 40 18.09 -19.64 -17.69
C GLY A 40 18.15 -20.10 -19.15
N ILE A 41 17.11 -20.73 -19.68
CA ILE A 41 17.07 -21.17 -21.09
C ILE A 41 16.29 -20.19 -21.95
N SER A 42 16.72 -20.02 -23.20
CA SER A 42 15.92 -19.30 -24.20
C SER A 42 14.66 -20.12 -24.52
N PRO A 43 13.45 -19.60 -24.22
CA PRO A 43 12.23 -20.36 -24.45
C PRO A 43 11.98 -20.50 -25.95
N PRO A 44 11.76 -21.72 -26.46
CA PRO A 44 11.59 -21.92 -27.89
C PRO A 44 10.21 -21.45 -28.37
N PRO A 45 10.01 -21.26 -29.68
CA PRO A 45 8.67 -21.23 -30.26
C PRO A 45 7.89 -22.49 -29.87
N SER A 46 6.57 -22.38 -29.68
CA SER A 46 5.77 -23.56 -29.34
C SER A 46 5.58 -24.54 -30.50
N GLY A 47 6.01 -24.18 -31.71
CA GLY A 47 5.87 -24.96 -32.93
C GLY A 47 4.46 -24.94 -33.52
N SER A 48 3.44 -24.56 -32.74
CA SER A 48 2.03 -24.47 -33.17
C SER A 48 1.45 -23.06 -33.08
N GLY A 49 2.22 -22.08 -32.59
CA GLY A 49 1.69 -20.75 -32.24
C GLY A 49 0.74 -20.76 -31.03
N SER A 50 0.59 -21.89 -30.34
CA SER A 50 -0.37 -22.08 -29.26
C SER A 50 0.31 -22.49 -27.95
N ALA A 51 -0.37 -22.30 -26.81
CA ALA A 51 0.11 -22.75 -25.51
C ALA A 51 0.24 -24.28 -25.47
N TYR A 52 -0.70 -24.99 -26.10
CA TYR A 52 -0.68 -26.44 -26.21
C TYR A 52 0.56 -27.00 -26.93
N GLY A 53 1.20 -26.22 -27.80
CA GLY A 53 2.43 -26.64 -28.49
C GLY A 53 3.58 -27.02 -27.55
N TYR A 54 3.66 -26.40 -26.37
CA TYR A 54 4.65 -26.76 -25.35
C TYR A 54 4.42 -28.17 -24.76
N TRP A 55 3.21 -28.69 -24.88
CA TRP A 55 2.88 -30.05 -24.51
C TRP A 55 3.00 -31.03 -25.67
N SER A 56 2.35 -30.72 -26.80
CA SER A 56 2.26 -31.64 -27.95
C SER A 56 3.61 -31.81 -28.65
N ASN A 57 4.34 -30.72 -28.87
CA ASN A 57 5.62 -30.74 -29.59
C ASN A 57 6.80 -30.89 -28.62
N PHE A 58 6.63 -30.43 -27.37
CA PHE A 58 7.67 -30.40 -26.34
C PHE A 58 9.04 -29.91 -26.88
N PRO A 59 9.07 -28.71 -27.46
CA PRO A 59 10.20 -28.24 -28.28
C PRO A 59 11.50 -28.11 -27.48
N ASN A 60 12.63 -28.38 -28.13
CA ASN A 60 13.95 -28.11 -27.57
C ASN A 60 14.16 -26.60 -27.38
N PRO A 61 14.80 -26.15 -26.27
CA PRO A 61 15.45 -26.96 -25.24
C PRO A 61 14.58 -27.24 -24.00
N LEU A 62 13.24 -27.23 -24.05
CA LEU A 62 12.42 -27.44 -22.83
C LEU A 62 12.75 -28.74 -22.11
N GLY A 63 13.06 -29.80 -22.86
CA GLY A 63 13.46 -31.10 -22.31
C GLY A 63 14.76 -31.10 -21.53
N THR A 64 15.60 -30.05 -21.58
CA THR A 64 16.82 -29.98 -20.77
C THR A 64 16.51 -29.64 -19.31
N VAL A 65 15.46 -28.86 -19.05
CA VAL A 65 15.09 -28.37 -17.71
C VAL A 65 13.75 -28.90 -17.21
N PHE A 66 12.86 -29.37 -18.09
CA PHE A 66 11.56 -29.94 -17.72
C PHE A 66 11.41 -31.40 -18.16
N LYS A 67 10.52 -32.11 -17.49
CA LYS A 67 9.89 -33.37 -17.94
C LYS A 67 8.38 -33.19 -18.01
N LYS A 68 7.69 -33.97 -18.85
CA LYS A 68 6.22 -33.97 -18.90
C LYS A 68 5.66 -34.97 -17.90
N VAL A 69 4.61 -34.57 -17.18
CA VAL A 69 3.83 -35.46 -16.30
C VAL A 69 2.36 -35.29 -16.65
N ASN A 70 1.70 -36.37 -17.06
CA ASN A 70 0.28 -36.34 -17.40
C ASN A 70 -0.56 -35.98 -16.16
N ASN A 71 -1.64 -35.24 -16.37
CA ASN A 71 -2.60 -35.00 -15.31
C ASN A 71 -3.36 -36.30 -14.99
N THR A 72 -3.49 -36.63 -13.71
CA THR A 72 -4.31 -37.75 -13.21
C THR A 72 -5.20 -37.26 -12.07
N PRO A 73 -6.31 -37.94 -11.75
CA PRO A 73 -7.21 -37.51 -10.67
C PRO A 73 -6.54 -37.33 -9.30
N ASP A 74 -5.46 -38.09 -9.04
CA ASP A 74 -4.72 -38.04 -7.76
C ASP A 74 -3.48 -37.14 -7.81
N LEU A 75 -3.12 -36.59 -8.97
CA LEU A 75 -1.95 -35.73 -9.08
C LEU A 75 -2.27 -34.31 -8.59
N ILE A 76 -1.65 -33.91 -7.49
CA ILE A 76 -1.61 -32.51 -7.05
C ILE A 76 -0.25 -31.92 -7.47
N PRO A 77 -0.21 -30.91 -8.36
CA PRO A 77 1.03 -30.33 -8.85
C PRO A 77 1.69 -29.45 -7.77
N GLN A 78 3.01 -29.35 -7.81
CA GLN A 78 3.75 -28.45 -6.92
C GLN A 78 3.83 -27.02 -7.48
N GLU A 79 4.01 -26.08 -6.57
CA GLU A 79 4.30 -24.68 -6.88
C GLU A 79 5.53 -24.57 -7.81
N GLY A 80 5.42 -23.72 -8.84
CA GLY A 80 6.47 -23.53 -9.84
C GLY A 80 6.48 -24.53 -10.99
N TRP A 81 5.67 -25.59 -10.94
CA TRP A 81 5.39 -26.39 -12.13
C TRP A 81 4.63 -25.54 -13.16
N ILE A 82 4.62 -25.96 -14.42
CA ILE A 82 3.86 -25.26 -15.47
C ILE A 82 2.71 -26.15 -15.89
N ALA A 83 1.48 -25.73 -15.62
CA ALA A 83 0.26 -26.42 -16.06
C ALA A 83 -0.03 -26.08 -17.52
N VAL A 84 -0.42 -27.09 -18.32
CA VAL A 84 -0.81 -26.92 -19.72
C VAL A 84 -2.22 -27.45 -19.94
N TRP A 85 -3.05 -26.66 -20.61
CA TRP A 85 -4.39 -27.04 -21.04
C TRP A 85 -4.40 -27.35 -22.52
N LYS A 86 -5.08 -28.45 -22.90
CA LYS A 86 -5.39 -28.73 -24.31
C LYS A 86 -6.40 -27.71 -24.85
N PRO A 87 -6.50 -27.51 -26.17
CA PRO A 87 -7.55 -26.70 -26.78
C PRO A 87 -8.97 -27.20 -26.43
N TRP A 88 -9.93 -26.28 -26.38
CA TRP A 88 -11.36 -26.58 -26.21
C TRP A 88 -12.21 -25.66 -27.08
N SER A 89 -13.53 -25.87 -27.09
CA SER A 89 -14.47 -25.22 -28.02
C SER A 89 -14.36 -23.69 -28.06
N THR A 90 -14.17 -23.04 -26.91
CA THR A 90 -14.05 -21.58 -26.81
C THR A 90 -12.60 -21.08 -26.79
N ASN A 91 -11.60 -21.96 -26.71
CA ASN A 91 -10.19 -21.61 -26.81
C ASN A 91 -9.40 -22.66 -27.60
N LYS A 92 -9.22 -22.38 -28.89
CA LYS A 92 -8.52 -23.26 -29.84
C LYS A 92 -7.00 -23.32 -29.62
N TRP A 93 -6.44 -22.48 -28.75
CA TRP A 93 -5.00 -22.37 -28.50
C TRP A 93 -4.54 -23.12 -27.24
N GLY A 94 -5.48 -23.53 -26.40
CA GLY A 94 -5.20 -24.03 -25.06
C GLY A 94 -4.75 -22.90 -24.12
N HIS A 95 -4.23 -23.27 -22.95
CA HIS A 95 -3.73 -22.32 -21.96
C HIS A 95 -2.48 -22.86 -21.28
N ILE A 96 -1.70 -21.98 -20.65
CA ILE A 96 -0.51 -22.34 -19.89
C ILE A 96 -0.33 -21.37 -18.72
N ALA A 97 -0.01 -21.90 -17.55
CA ALA A 97 0.11 -21.11 -16.32
C ALA A 97 1.16 -21.71 -15.38
N ILE A 98 1.66 -20.89 -14.46
CA ILE A 98 2.60 -21.35 -13.42
C ILE A 98 1.77 -21.80 -12.23
N VAL A 99 1.97 -23.03 -11.75
CA VAL A 99 1.24 -23.57 -10.61
C VAL A 99 1.61 -22.79 -9.36
N ALA A 100 0.58 -22.36 -8.63
CA ALA A 100 0.71 -21.68 -7.35
C ALA A 100 0.51 -22.66 -6.20
N LYS A 101 0.95 -22.26 -5.00
CA LYS A 101 0.71 -23.01 -3.77
C LYS A 101 -0.79 -23.15 -3.48
N GLY A 102 -1.16 -24.23 -2.79
CA GLY A 102 -2.53 -24.47 -2.32
C GLY A 102 -3.47 -25.07 -3.37
N SER A 103 -2.94 -25.78 -4.37
CA SER A 103 -3.74 -26.64 -5.24
C SER A 103 -4.22 -27.89 -4.46
N THR A 104 -5.41 -28.38 -4.79
CA THR A 104 -6.04 -29.59 -4.22
C THR A 104 -6.37 -30.58 -5.33
N LYS A 105 -6.97 -31.73 -5.04
CA LYS A 105 -7.45 -32.65 -6.11
C LYS A 105 -8.51 -32.03 -7.04
N GLY A 106 -9.28 -31.07 -6.55
CA GLY A 106 -10.38 -30.45 -7.30
C GLY A 106 -10.05 -29.07 -7.90
N ILE A 107 -9.07 -28.37 -7.32
CA ILE A 107 -8.76 -26.98 -7.63
C ILE A 107 -7.27 -26.81 -7.91
N LEU A 108 -6.96 -26.29 -9.10
CA LEU A 108 -5.65 -25.84 -9.52
C LEU A 108 -5.51 -24.34 -9.25
N LYS A 109 -4.72 -23.98 -8.23
CA LYS A 109 -4.28 -22.59 -8.04
C LYS A 109 -3.09 -22.34 -8.96
N ASN A 110 -3.11 -21.21 -9.66
CA ASN A 110 -2.08 -20.88 -10.63
C ASN A 110 -1.92 -19.37 -10.78
N TRP A 111 -0.73 -18.92 -11.13
CA TRP A 111 -0.54 -17.57 -11.66
C TRP A 111 -0.60 -17.62 -13.18
N ALA A 112 -1.56 -16.90 -13.73
CA ALA A 112 -1.83 -16.87 -15.16
C ALA A 112 -1.96 -15.45 -15.67
N GLN A 113 -1.75 -15.33 -16.98
CA GLN A 113 -2.07 -14.15 -17.76
C GLN A 113 -3.01 -14.60 -18.87
N ASN A 114 -3.97 -13.76 -19.25
CA ASN A 114 -5.01 -14.08 -20.21
C ASN A 114 -5.90 -15.28 -19.80
N TRP A 115 -6.18 -15.42 -18.51
CA TRP A 115 -7.25 -16.30 -18.04
C TRP A 115 -8.54 -15.50 -17.86
N SER A 116 -8.67 -14.78 -16.73
CA SER A 116 -9.76 -13.81 -16.52
C SER A 116 -9.34 -12.38 -16.92
N SER A 117 -8.03 -12.09 -16.94
CA SER A 117 -7.46 -10.79 -17.26
C SER A 117 -6.16 -10.93 -18.05
N ARG A 118 -5.81 -9.91 -18.85
CA ARG A 118 -4.49 -9.78 -19.52
C ARG A 118 -3.35 -9.41 -18.55
N ILE A 119 -3.65 -9.23 -17.27
CA ILE A 119 -2.68 -8.99 -16.20
C ILE A 119 -2.26 -10.33 -15.59
N PHE A 120 -0.97 -10.48 -15.28
CA PHE A 120 -0.46 -11.64 -14.58
C PHE A 120 -0.89 -11.61 -13.11
N GLN A 121 -1.76 -12.55 -12.73
CA GLN A 121 -2.40 -12.58 -11.42
C GLN A 121 -2.68 -14.02 -10.95
N LEU A 122 -3.06 -14.17 -9.69
CA LEU A 122 -3.49 -15.45 -9.12
C LEU A 122 -4.89 -15.80 -9.63
N GLU A 123 -5.06 -17.05 -10.03
CA GLU A 123 -6.29 -17.64 -10.53
C GLU A 123 -6.55 -18.98 -9.82
N SER A 124 -7.82 -19.39 -9.84
CA SER A 124 -8.27 -20.66 -9.24
C SER A 124 -9.22 -21.36 -10.20
N ASN A 125 -8.80 -22.52 -10.71
CA ASN A 125 -9.53 -23.22 -11.77
C ASN A 125 -9.68 -24.70 -11.45
N ARG A 126 -10.68 -25.36 -12.04
CA ARG A 126 -10.73 -26.83 -12.04
C ARG A 126 -9.70 -27.38 -13.01
N TYR A 127 -9.32 -28.65 -12.84
CA TYR A 127 -8.42 -29.37 -13.75
C TYR A 127 -9.04 -29.69 -15.13
N THR A 128 -10.23 -29.15 -15.43
CA THR A 128 -10.90 -29.32 -16.73
C THR A 128 -9.96 -28.92 -17.87
N ASN A 129 -9.74 -29.83 -18.81
CA ASN A 129 -8.83 -29.70 -19.96
C ASN A 129 -7.34 -29.54 -19.64
N VAL A 130 -6.91 -29.65 -18.38
CA VAL A 130 -5.48 -29.77 -18.04
C VAL A 130 -4.98 -31.11 -18.57
N ILE A 131 -4.05 -31.08 -19.52
CA ILE A 131 -3.48 -32.31 -20.10
C ILE A 131 -2.30 -32.82 -19.25
N GLY A 132 -1.59 -31.91 -18.59
CA GLY A 132 -0.51 -32.24 -17.69
C GLY A 132 0.37 -31.05 -17.36
N PHE A 133 1.54 -31.36 -16.81
CA PHE A 133 2.46 -30.41 -16.22
C PHE A 133 3.87 -30.55 -16.81
N LEU A 134 4.53 -29.42 -17.04
CA LEU A 134 5.97 -29.38 -17.23
C LEU A 134 6.61 -29.27 -15.83
N VAL A 135 7.28 -30.33 -15.44
CA VAL A 135 7.88 -30.49 -14.12
C VAL A 135 9.37 -30.23 -14.22
N PRO A 136 9.93 -29.29 -13.44
CA PRO A 136 11.36 -29.07 -13.40
C PRO A 136 12.14 -30.36 -13.08
N LYS A 137 13.24 -30.62 -13.79
CA LYS A 137 14.13 -31.76 -13.53
C LYS A 137 15.00 -31.57 -12.29
N SER A 138 15.36 -30.33 -11.99
CA SER A 138 16.16 -29.94 -10.83
C SER A 138 15.58 -28.66 -10.26
N TYR A 139 14.56 -28.78 -9.41
CA TYR A 139 14.12 -27.68 -8.57
C TYR A 139 14.69 -27.90 -7.18
N ASN A 140 15.79 -27.23 -6.88
CA ASN A 140 16.22 -27.03 -5.50
C ASN A 140 15.27 -25.98 -4.92
N ASN A 141 14.13 -26.39 -4.37
CA ASN A 141 13.45 -25.56 -3.39
C ASN A 141 14.12 -25.87 -2.04
N PRO A 142 14.90 -24.95 -1.46
CA PRO A 142 15.50 -25.16 -0.13
C PRO A 142 14.45 -25.21 1.00
N GLU A 143 13.15 -25.10 0.69
CA GLU A 143 12.02 -25.12 1.64
C GLU A 143 11.21 -26.43 1.66
N GLU A 144 11.68 -27.54 1.09
CA GLU A 144 11.01 -28.85 1.28
C GLU A 144 11.66 -29.68 2.41
N PRO A 145 11.17 -29.62 3.67
CA PRO A 145 11.35 -30.69 4.65
C PRO A 145 10.41 -31.88 4.32
N PRO A 146 10.60 -33.05 4.94
CA PRO A 146 10.90 -34.35 4.33
C PRO A 146 9.70 -34.99 3.59
N MET A 147 9.16 -34.32 2.56
CA MET A 147 7.95 -34.79 1.86
C MET A 147 8.16 -36.14 1.18
N ASN A 148 9.38 -36.38 0.68
CA ASN A 148 9.75 -37.67 0.08
C ASN A 148 9.79 -38.80 1.11
N GLU A 149 10.19 -38.54 2.35
CA GLU A 149 10.23 -39.55 3.42
C GLU A 149 8.82 -39.84 3.96
N ILE A 150 8.00 -38.81 4.14
CA ILE A 150 6.58 -38.96 4.55
C ILE A 150 5.80 -39.71 3.46
N THR A 151 6.02 -39.38 2.19
CA THR A 151 5.38 -40.08 1.06
C THR A 151 5.82 -41.54 1.00
N LYS A 152 7.11 -41.83 1.25
CA LYS A 152 7.63 -43.19 1.29
C LYS A 152 6.99 -43.99 2.43
N PHE A 153 6.98 -43.44 3.64
CA PHE A 153 6.37 -44.05 4.82
C PHE A 153 4.86 -44.32 4.66
N LEU A 154 4.13 -43.41 4.00
CA LEU A 154 2.68 -43.53 3.82
C LEU A 154 2.28 -44.46 2.67
N LYS A 155 3.09 -44.53 1.59
CA LYS A 155 2.95 -45.56 0.54
C LYS A 155 3.17 -46.96 1.10
N GLU A 156 4.10 -47.14 2.04
CA GLU A 156 4.32 -48.43 2.74
C GLU A 156 3.12 -48.89 3.59
N LYS A 157 2.19 -47.99 3.92
CA LYS A 157 0.96 -48.31 4.67
C LYS A 157 -0.26 -48.51 3.76
N ASP A 158 -0.12 -48.39 2.45
CA ASP A 158 -1.16 -48.57 1.41
C ASP A 158 -2.47 -47.79 1.65
N LYS A 159 -2.41 -46.73 2.46
CA LYS A 159 -3.60 -46.01 2.97
C LYS A 159 -3.80 -44.64 2.32
N TYR A 160 -2.75 -44.04 1.75
CA TYR A 160 -2.76 -42.67 1.25
C TYR A 160 -2.01 -42.55 -0.08
N THR A 161 -2.57 -41.80 -1.02
CA THR A 161 -1.92 -41.46 -2.29
C THR A 161 -0.93 -40.30 -2.09
N GLU A 162 0.01 -40.13 -3.02
CA GLU A 162 0.92 -38.97 -3.01
C GLU A 162 0.15 -37.63 -3.08
N GLY A 163 -1.01 -37.62 -3.75
CA GLY A 163 -1.91 -36.46 -3.75
C GLY A 163 -2.43 -36.12 -2.35
N ASP A 164 -2.92 -37.12 -1.61
CA ASP A 164 -3.45 -36.89 -0.24
C ASP A 164 -2.38 -36.28 0.67
N VAL A 165 -1.14 -36.77 0.56
CA VAL A 165 -0.01 -36.27 1.35
C VAL A 165 0.32 -34.81 1.02
N ARG A 166 0.30 -34.46 -0.27
CA ARG A 166 0.54 -33.08 -0.73
C ARG A 166 -0.55 -32.12 -0.26
N GLU A 167 -1.81 -32.56 -0.28
CA GLU A 167 -2.93 -31.75 0.22
C GLU A 167 -2.79 -31.47 1.72
N MET A 168 -2.46 -32.49 2.51
CA MET A 168 -2.21 -32.33 3.95
C MET A 168 -1.04 -31.39 4.23
N TYR A 169 0.05 -31.50 3.47
CA TYR A 169 1.20 -30.60 3.62
C TYR A 169 0.86 -29.15 3.23
N GLY A 170 0.09 -28.97 2.15
CA GLY A 170 -0.43 -27.67 1.75
C GLY A 170 -1.25 -27.02 2.86
N ALA A 171 -2.18 -27.78 3.46
CA ALA A 171 -2.99 -27.32 4.58
C ALA A 171 -2.14 -26.96 5.81
N TRP A 172 -1.09 -27.73 6.12
CA TRP A 172 -0.17 -27.44 7.22
C TRP A 172 0.61 -26.14 7.01
N MET A 173 1.16 -25.94 5.81
CA MET A 173 1.87 -24.70 5.46
C MET A 173 0.95 -23.48 5.50
N ASP A 174 -0.29 -23.62 5.01
CA ASP A 174 -1.28 -22.55 5.07
C ASP A 174 -1.60 -22.19 6.53
N LEU A 175 -1.68 -23.18 7.43
CA LEU A 175 -1.87 -22.98 8.86
C LEU A 175 -0.68 -22.24 9.51
N GLU A 176 0.56 -22.57 9.14
CA GLU A 176 1.74 -21.85 9.62
C GLU A 176 1.75 -20.38 9.16
N ASN A 177 1.40 -20.13 7.89
CA ASN A 177 1.30 -18.77 7.34
C ASN A 177 0.20 -17.96 8.02
N VAL A 178 -0.97 -18.58 8.27
CA VAL A 178 -2.06 -17.97 9.04
C VAL A 178 -1.58 -17.62 10.45
N ARG A 179 -0.82 -18.51 11.11
CA ARG A 179 -0.26 -18.24 12.44
C ARG A 179 0.71 -17.05 12.43
N LYS A 180 1.64 -16.98 11.47
CA LYS A 180 2.57 -15.83 11.32
C LYS A 180 1.81 -14.52 11.10
N THR A 181 0.77 -14.57 10.27
CA THR A 181 -0.10 -13.41 10.03
C THR A 181 -0.82 -13.00 11.32
N LEU A 182 -1.34 -13.97 12.08
CA LEU A 182 -2.00 -13.73 13.37
C LEU A 182 -1.07 -13.05 14.37
N ASP A 183 0.16 -13.55 14.53
CA ASP A 183 1.17 -12.96 15.43
C ASP A 183 1.51 -11.51 15.03
N THR A 184 1.58 -11.24 13.73
CA THR A 184 1.82 -9.90 13.18
C THR A 184 0.65 -8.96 13.48
N CYS A 185 -0.58 -9.41 13.23
CA CYS A 185 -1.80 -8.67 13.56
C CYS A 185 -1.88 -8.36 15.05
N GLN A 186 -1.60 -9.34 15.93
CA GLN A 186 -1.58 -9.13 17.38
C GLN A 186 -0.56 -8.09 17.81
N THR A 187 0.62 -8.07 17.19
CA THR A 187 1.66 -7.07 17.47
C THR A 187 1.23 -5.68 17.04
N LEU A 188 0.61 -5.55 15.86
CA LEU A 188 0.05 -4.28 15.38
C LEU A 188 -1.08 -3.77 16.27
N THR A 189 -1.98 -4.66 16.71
CA THR A 189 -3.07 -4.29 17.64
C THR A 189 -2.51 -3.68 18.93
N LYS A 190 -1.50 -4.32 19.55
CA LYS A 190 -0.85 -3.80 20.76
C LYS A 190 -0.22 -2.41 20.54
N SER A 191 0.44 -2.21 19.40
CA SER A 191 1.02 -0.91 19.04
C SER A 191 -0.06 0.18 18.85
N LEU A 192 -1.15 -0.14 18.15
CA LEU A 192 -2.26 0.78 17.96
C LEU A 192 -2.95 1.15 19.28
N GLU A 193 -3.11 0.18 20.20
CA GLU A 193 -3.65 0.43 21.53
C GLU A 193 -2.78 1.41 22.34
N GLN A 194 -1.45 1.29 22.25
CA GLN A 194 -0.51 2.22 22.87
C GLN A 194 -0.65 3.64 22.28
N ASN A 195 -0.68 3.75 20.95
CA ASN A 195 -0.83 5.04 20.27
C ASN A 195 -2.16 5.73 20.63
N ILE A 196 -3.27 4.98 20.70
CA ILE A 196 -4.57 5.52 21.12
C ILE A 196 -4.52 6.05 22.55
N LYS A 197 -3.80 5.36 23.46
CA LYS A 197 -3.64 5.80 24.84
C LYS A 197 -2.84 7.10 24.93
N GLU A 198 -1.78 7.24 24.14
CA GLU A 198 -0.98 8.46 24.08
C GLU A 198 -1.77 9.65 23.52
N LEU A 199 -2.44 9.48 22.38
CA LEU A 199 -3.28 10.53 21.77
C LEU A 199 -4.40 10.99 22.70
N LYS A 200 -4.97 10.08 23.50
CA LYS A 200 -5.97 10.45 24.53
C LYS A 200 -5.36 11.32 25.63
N ARG A 201 -4.13 11.07 26.04
CA ARG A 201 -3.41 11.90 27.03
C ARG A 201 -3.13 13.29 26.46
N GLU A 202 -2.61 13.37 25.25
CA GLU A 202 -2.30 14.65 24.59
C GLU A 202 -3.54 15.51 24.39
N ASN A 203 -4.65 14.91 23.95
CA ASN A 203 -5.92 15.63 23.81
C ASN A 203 -6.42 16.21 25.15
N LYS A 204 -6.23 15.48 26.26
CA LYS A 204 -6.59 15.97 27.59
C LYS A 204 -5.74 17.19 27.97
N GLU A 205 -4.42 17.11 27.79
CA GLU A 205 -3.50 18.22 28.09
C GLU A 205 -3.79 19.46 27.23
N LEU A 206 -4.08 19.28 25.93
CA LEU A 206 -4.46 20.37 25.04
C LEU A 206 -5.79 21.01 25.47
N SER A 207 -6.78 20.21 25.87
CA SER A 207 -8.06 20.70 26.38
C SER A 207 -7.89 21.57 27.63
N GLU A 208 -7.04 21.15 28.57
CA GLU A 208 -6.73 21.91 29.78
C GLU A 208 -6.01 23.23 29.47
N LYS A 209 -5.06 23.23 28.53
CA LYS A 209 -4.37 24.44 28.05
C LYS A 209 -5.35 25.42 27.40
N CYS A 210 -6.23 24.94 26.52
CA CYS A 210 -7.26 25.77 25.89
C CYS A 210 -8.20 26.41 26.92
N SER A 211 -8.60 25.67 27.95
CA SER A 211 -9.42 26.20 29.04
C SER A 211 -8.73 27.34 29.80
N THR A 212 -7.43 27.19 30.05
CA THR A 212 -6.62 28.21 30.74
C THR A 212 -6.49 29.47 29.88
N LEU A 213 -6.13 29.31 28.61
CA LEU A 213 -6.03 30.44 27.66
C LEU A 213 -7.35 31.19 27.50
N ALA A 214 -8.49 30.48 27.50
CA ALA A 214 -9.81 31.11 27.44
C ALA A 214 -10.06 32.03 28.66
N LYS A 215 -9.68 31.59 29.87
CA LYS A 215 -9.79 32.40 31.08
C LYS A 215 -8.89 33.64 31.04
N ASP A 216 -7.67 33.47 30.54
CA ASP A 216 -6.71 34.58 30.39
C ASP A 216 -7.21 35.61 29.37
N LEU A 217 -7.78 35.14 28.26
CA LEU A 217 -8.39 35.99 27.24
C LEU A 217 -9.56 36.81 27.81
N ASP A 218 -10.45 36.17 28.57
CA ASP A 218 -11.55 36.85 29.25
C ASP A 218 -11.06 37.92 30.24
N SER A 219 -9.99 37.60 30.98
CA SER A 219 -9.35 38.54 31.91
C SER A 219 -8.76 39.75 31.19
N ALA A 220 -8.04 39.51 30.08
CA ALA A 220 -7.48 40.56 29.25
C ALA A 220 -8.57 41.45 28.64
N ASN A 221 -9.65 40.86 28.12
CA ASN A 221 -10.79 41.58 27.57
C ASN A 221 -11.45 42.49 28.62
N ARG A 222 -11.64 42.03 29.85
CA ARG A 222 -12.15 42.87 30.96
C ARG A 222 -11.23 44.07 31.25
N LYS A 223 -9.90 43.89 31.20
CA LYS A 223 -8.94 44.99 31.38
C LYS A 223 -9.03 46.00 30.24
N ILE A 224 -9.16 45.54 28.99
CA ILE A 224 -9.31 46.40 27.81
C ILE A 224 -10.56 47.28 27.95
N VAL A 225 -11.69 46.71 28.37
CA VAL A 225 -12.93 47.47 28.59
C VAL A 225 -12.72 48.60 29.61
N LYS A 226 -12.12 48.29 30.77
CA LYS A 226 -11.82 49.30 31.81
C LYS A 226 -10.89 50.40 31.31
N LEU A 227 -9.86 50.05 30.53
CA LEU A 227 -8.94 51.02 29.96
C LEU A 227 -9.64 51.94 28.94
N LYS A 228 -10.55 51.39 28.11
CA LYS A 228 -11.35 52.20 27.17
C LYS A 228 -12.23 53.21 27.89
N GLU A 229 -12.88 52.80 28.98
CA GLU A 229 -13.67 53.71 29.83
C GLU A 229 -12.81 54.84 30.42
N LEU A 230 -11.62 54.49 30.93
CA LEU A 230 -10.70 55.46 31.52
C LEU A 230 -10.19 56.47 30.47
N VAL A 231 -9.85 56.00 29.27
CA VAL A 231 -9.44 56.86 28.14
C VAL A 231 -10.56 57.83 27.79
N SER A 232 -11.80 57.34 27.64
CA SER A 232 -12.95 58.20 27.33
C SER A 232 -13.19 59.27 28.40
N LYS A 233 -13.09 58.91 29.69
CA LYS A 233 -13.20 59.87 30.79
C LYS A 233 -12.09 60.93 30.74
N THR A 234 -10.86 60.50 30.51
CA THR A 234 -9.70 61.39 30.42
C THR A 234 -9.81 62.34 29.22
N GLU A 235 -10.31 61.86 28.08
CA GLU A 235 -10.58 62.71 26.90
C GLU A 235 -11.67 63.74 27.18
N ALA A 236 -12.73 63.36 27.90
CA ALA A 236 -13.79 64.29 28.30
C ALA A 236 -13.26 65.38 29.23
N GLU A 237 -12.48 65.00 30.26
CA GLU A 237 -11.83 65.94 31.19
C GLU A 237 -10.87 66.88 30.45
N ARG A 238 -10.04 66.36 29.53
CA ARG A 238 -9.13 67.15 28.69
C ARG A 238 -9.90 68.16 27.85
N ASN A 239 -11.00 67.75 27.22
CA ASN A 239 -11.83 68.63 26.38
C ASN A 239 -12.52 69.71 27.22
N GLN A 240 -12.97 69.38 28.44
CA GLN A 240 -13.55 70.36 29.36
C GLN A 240 -12.51 71.39 29.80
N TYR A 241 -11.31 70.94 30.20
CA TYR A 241 -10.21 71.82 30.57
C TYR A 241 -9.81 72.75 29.40
N ARG A 242 -9.71 72.20 28.19
CA ARG A 242 -9.43 72.98 26.97
C ARG A 242 -10.46 74.09 26.76
N LYS A 243 -11.76 73.78 26.82
CA LYS A 243 -12.83 74.78 26.68
C LYS A 243 -12.76 75.86 27.76
N TRP A 244 -12.49 75.47 29.01
CA TRP A 244 -12.32 76.40 30.12
C TRP A 244 -11.12 77.34 29.89
N TYR A 245 -9.99 76.79 29.45
CA TYR A 245 -8.77 77.54 29.15
C TYR A 245 -9.01 78.55 28.01
N GLU A 246 -9.59 78.11 26.89
CA GLU A 246 -9.91 78.96 25.74
C GLU A 246 -10.86 80.11 26.12
N LYS A 247 -11.90 79.83 26.93
CA LYS A 247 -12.83 80.85 27.44
C LYS A 247 -12.16 81.87 28.35
N THR A 248 -11.29 81.41 29.26
CA THR A 248 -10.55 82.28 30.19
C THR A 248 -9.60 83.19 29.43
N LEU A 249 -8.83 82.62 28.48
CA LEU A 249 -7.93 83.37 27.61
C LEU A 249 -8.67 84.46 26.80
N SER A 250 -9.82 84.12 26.21
CA SER A 250 -10.64 85.08 25.47
C SER A 250 -11.15 86.23 26.35
N ARG A 251 -11.65 85.91 27.56
CA ARG A 251 -12.12 86.92 28.53
C ARG A 251 -10.99 87.85 28.95
N ASP A 252 -9.81 87.32 29.24
CA ASP A 252 -8.70 88.12 29.74
C ASP A 252 -8.08 88.96 28.60
N CYS A 253 -8.03 88.45 27.36
CA CYS A 253 -7.68 89.24 26.18
C CYS A 253 -8.67 90.40 25.92
N SER A 254 -9.98 90.20 26.13
CA SER A 254 -10.98 91.27 25.92
C SER A 254 -10.90 92.44 26.90
N LYS A 255 -10.16 92.28 28.02
CA LYS A 255 -9.95 93.34 29.02
C LYS A 255 -8.72 94.21 28.71
N LEU A 256 -7.90 93.81 27.74
CA LEU A 256 -6.70 94.54 27.34
C LEU A 256 -7.04 95.46 26.18
N ASN A 257 -6.65 96.73 26.27
CA ASN A 257 -6.76 97.63 25.13
C ASN A 257 -5.64 97.35 24.11
N PHE A 258 -5.80 97.86 22.89
CA PHE A 258 -4.88 97.61 21.78
C PHE A 258 -3.41 97.93 22.12
N ILE A 259 -3.17 99.01 22.86
CA ILE A 259 -1.83 99.43 23.27
C ILE A 259 -1.21 98.41 24.24
N GLN A 260 -1.99 97.91 25.20
CA GLN A 260 -1.53 96.90 26.15
C GLN A 260 -1.20 95.56 25.46
N LEU A 261 -1.99 95.16 24.46
CA LEU A 261 -1.72 93.96 23.66
C LEU A 261 -0.42 94.09 22.86
N VAL A 262 -0.17 95.25 22.25
CA VAL A 262 1.07 95.54 21.51
C VAL A 262 2.29 95.51 22.43
N VAL A 263 2.19 96.07 23.64
CA VAL A 263 3.28 96.04 24.64
C VAL A 263 3.60 94.61 25.09
N ILE A 264 2.60 93.78 25.34
CA ILE A 264 2.81 92.37 25.72
C ILE A 264 3.47 91.59 24.57
N LEU A 265 3.03 91.81 23.32
CA LEU A 265 3.60 91.15 22.15
C LEU A 265 5.07 91.51 21.96
N LEU A 266 5.42 92.80 22.12
CA LEU A 266 6.78 93.31 22.02
C LEU A 266 7.70 92.73 23.10
N LYS A 267 7.24 92.62 24.35
CA LYS A 267 8.02 91.98 25.43
C LYS A 267 8.34 90.52 25.11
N LYS A 268 7.35 89.77 24.63
CA LYS A 268 7.50 88.34 24.30
C LYS A 268 8.43 88.09 23.11
N LEU A 269 8.38 88.94 22.08
CA LEU A 269 9.25 88.86 20.91
C LEU A 269 10.70 89.28 21.19
N LEU A 270 10.91 90.17 22.17
CA LEU A 270 12.23 90.69 22.54
C LEU A 270 12.91 89.90 23.67
N GLY A 271 12.30 88.80 24.14
CA GLY A 271 12.93 87.87 25.09
C GLY A 271 13.24 88.47 26.48
N LYS A 272 12.43 89.42 26.96
CA LYS A 272 12.43 89.90 28.35
C LYS A 272 11.08 89.66 29.02
#